data_AF-A0A7S1LD84-F1
#
_entry.id   AF-A0A7S1LD84-F1
#
_cell.length_a   1.000
_cell.length_b   1.000
_cell.length_c   1.000
_cell.angle_alpha   90.00
_cell.angle_beta   90.00
_cell.angle_gamma   90.00
#
_symmetry.space_group_name_H-M   'P 1'
#
loop_
_entity.id
_entity.type
_entity.pdbx_description
1 polymer ?
#
loop_
_entity_poly.entity_id
_entity_poly.type
_entity_poly.pdbx_seq_one_letter_code
_entity_poly.pdbx_strand_id
1 'polypeptide(L)'
;MATPMYNFKRATVVPSAKDFVDIVLSKTQRKTPTVVHKGYHISRIRQFYMKKVKYTQKSINEKLSLILTDFPRVDDIHPFYGDLMHVLYDRDHLKVALGQVSAVRHIVDNVGRDYVRLMKYGDSLYRCKQLKRAALGRMATALKKLAGALSYLEKVRQHLARLPSIDPNERTLLVTGFPNVGKSSFMNKVTRADVEVQPYAFTTKSLYVGHTDYNYGVWQVIDTPGILDHALEERNVVEMQAITALAHLRAAILFFMDLSGQCGYTIAQQLSLFHSIRPLFTGKPLVIVFNKSDVATLEDVEPEEHDAIMDAIDKSGAKWIATSTLTDVGVGDLKTLACEELLKHRAEQKEGTARFEAMQNRLYCAQPKKRDNLRRTAEIPASVLEYQSLPEEERIVRKTERDVEWENGGPGQYQPNERRTWDLENPEWVDDIMPEFMDGKNVYDFIDPDIAERLEELEQ
;
A
#
# COMPACT_ATOMS: atom_id res chain seq x y z
N MET A 1 10.99 4.73 12.29
CA MET A 1 9.97 3.66 12.43
C MET A 1 8.91 3.94 11.39
N ALA A 2 8.75 3.07 10.40
CA ALA A 2 7.69 3.23 9.41
C ALA A 2 6.34 3.15 10.16
N THR A 3 5.54 4.20 10.07
CA THR A 3 4.15 4.19 10.54
C THR A 3 3.48 2.97 9.92
N PRO A 4 2.77 2.12 10.68
CA PRO A 4 2.11 0.97 10.09
C PRO A 4 1.12 1.46 9.04
N MET A 5 1.46 1.27 7.77
CA MET A 5 0.57 1.49 6.66
C MET A 5 -0.68 0.65 6.93
N TYR A 6 -1.82 1.33 7.10
CA TYR A 6 -3.07 0.67 7.47
C TYR A 6 -3.50 -0.28 6.35
N ASN A 7 -3.30 -1.58 6.57
CA ASN A 7 -3.64 -2.61 5.59
C ASN A 7 -4.91 -3.33 6.01
N PHE A 8 -6.04 -2.81 5.52
CA PHE A 8 -7.36 -3.36 5.81
C PHE A 8 -7.69 -4.66 5.05
N LYS A 9 -6.84 -5.09 4.11
CA LYS A 9 -7.04 -6.33 3.35
C LYS A 9 -6.70 -7.59 4.15
N ARG A 10 -5.96 -7.45 5.26
CA ARG A 10 -5.51 -8.59 6.08
C ARG A 10 -6.59 -9.15 7.02
N ALA A 11 -7.71 -8.46 7.19
CA ALA A 11 -8.76 -8.87 8.10
C ALA A 11 -9.42 -10.20 7.66
N THR A 12 -9.47 -11.17 8.58
CA THR A 12 -10.05 -12.48 8.31
C THR A 12 -11.56 -12.43 8.11
N VAL A 13 -12.08 -13.34 7.28
CA VAL A 13 -13.51 -13.45 6.98
C VAL A 13 -14.30 -13.75 8.26
N VAL A 14 -15.34 -12.96 8.51
CA VAL A 14 -16.23 -13.11 9.65
C VAL A 14 -17.41 -14.00 9.24
N PRO A 15 -17.49 -15.26 9.73
CA PRO A 15 -18.56 -16.16 9.34
C PRO A 15 -19.90 -15.77 9.98
N SER A 16 -21.01 -16.19 9.36
CA SER A 16 -22.33 -16.06 9.96
C SER A 16 -22.41 -16.81 11.30
N ALA A 17 -23.32 -16.43 12.20
CA ALA A 17 -23.44 -17.11 13.49
C ALA A 17 -23.74 -18.61 13.37
N LYS A 18 -24.48 -19.03 12.32
CA LYS A 18 -24.76 -20.43 12.04
C LYS A 18 -23.48 -21.17 11.62
N ASP A 19 -22.80 -20.64 10.62
CA ASP A 19 -21.57 -21.24 10.09
C ASP A 19 -20.46 -21.26 11.16
N PHE A 20 -20.39 -20.22 11.99
CA PHE A 20 -19.46 -20.17 13.12
C PHE A 20 -19.67 -21.37 14.05
N VAL A 21 -20.91 -21.61 14.47
CA VAL A 21 -21.26 -22.75 15.34
C VAL A 21 -20.91 -24.07 14.66
N ASP A 22 -21.28 -24.24 13.40
CA ASP A 22 -21.04 -25.47 12.65
C ASP A 22 -19.54 -25.76 12.48
N ILE A 23 -18.74 -24.73 12.14
CA ILE A 23 -17.28 -24.84 12.02
C ILE A 23 -16.66 -25.27 13.37
N VAL A 24 -17.06 -24.64 14.48
CA VAL A 24 -16.50 -24.93 15.81
C VAL A 24 -16.88 -26.33 16.29
N LEU A 25 -18.16 -26.71 16.16
CA LEU A 25 -18.62 -28.02 16.59
C LEU A 25 -18.01 -29.14 15.74
N SER A 26 -17.93 -28.93 14.42
CA SER A 26 -17.28 -29.88 13.51
C SER A 26 -15.78 -30.02 13.80
N LYS A 27 -15.07 -28.92 14.06
CA LYS A 27 -13.65 -28.94 14.46
C LYS A 27 -13.47 -29.69 15.79
N THR A 28 -14.36 -29.47 16.75
CA THR A 28 -14.36 -30.19 18.04
C THR A 28 -14.54 -31.69 17.83
N GLN A 29 -15.47 -32.11 16.97
CA GLN A 29 -15.70 -33.53 16.69
C GLN A 29 -14.52 -34.19 15.98
N ARG A 30 -13.91 -33.52 14.99
CA ARG A 30 -12.79 -34.05 14.20
C ARG A 30 -11.45 -34.09 14.96
N LYS A 31 -11.19 -33.12 15.83
CA LYS A 31 -9.89 -32.96 16.51
C LYS A 31 -9.83 -33.53 17.93
N THR A 32 -10.94 -34.03 18.47
CA THR A 32 -10.98 -34.66 19.81
C THR A 32 -11.48 -36.09 19.73
N PRO A 33 -11.01 -37.02 20.58
CA PRO A 33 -11.46 -38.41 20.56
C PRO A 33 -12.98 -38.51 20.72
N THR A 34 -13.63 -39.45 20.04
CA THR A 34 -15.10 -39.55 19.94
C THR A 34 -15.69 -40.72 20.72
N VAL A 35 -14.93 -41.81 20.89
CA VAL A 35 -15.40 -43.04 21.53
C VAL A 35 -15.12 -43.04 23.04
N VAL A 36 -16.13 -43.38 23.82
CA VAL A 36 -16.04 -43.59 25.28
C VAL A 36 -17.03 -44.67 25.71
N HIS A 37 -16.60 -45.61 26.54
CA HIS A 37 -17.43 -46.73 27.02
C HIS A 37 -17.81 -46.55 28.50
N LYS A 38 -18.93 -47.16 28.90
CA LYS A 38 -19.46 -47.06 30.27
C LYS A 38 -18.55 -47.72 31.32
N GLY A 39 -17.79 -48.75 30.94
CA GLY A 39 -16.87 -49.47 31.83
C GLY A 39 -15.53 -48.78 32.10
N TYR A 40 -15.29 -47.59 31.53
CA TYR A 40 -14.04 -46.86 31.78
C TYR A 40 -14.02 -46.24 33.17
N HIS A 41 -12.82 -46.12 33.76
CA HIS A 41 -12.62 -45.44 35.04
C HIS A 41 -13.16 -44.00 34.98
N ILE A 42 -13.86 -43.56 36.03
CA ILE A 42 -14.57 -42.27 36.05
C ILE A 42 -13.65 -41.07 35.75
N SER A 43 -12.39 -41.14 36.18
CA SER A 43 -11.37 -40.12 35.86
C SER A 43 -11.19 -39.94 34.35
N ARG A 44 -11.12 -41.04 33.59
CA ARG A 44 -10.98 -41.03 32.12
C ARG A 44 -12.23 -40.45 31.45
N ILE A 45 -13.42 -40.78 31.95
CA ILE A 45 -14.70 -40.24 31.46
C ILE A 45 -14.78 -38.73 31.69
N ARG A 46 -14.41 -38.26 32.89
CA ARG A 46 -14.35 -36.82 33.23
C ARG A 46 -13.38 -36.08 32.30
N GLN A 47 -12.15 -36.57 32.18
CA GLN A 47 -11.13 -35.98 31.31
C GLN A 47 -11.58 -35.93 29.84
N PHE A 48 -12.23 -36.98 29.34
CA PHE A 48 -12.76 -37.03 27.98
C PHE A 48 -13.74 -35.89 27.68
N TYR A 49 -14.74 -35.66 28.55
CA TYR A 49 -15.72 -34.59 28.35
C TYR A 49 -15.18 -33.20 28.69
N MET A 50 -14.30 -33.08 29.68
CA MET A 50 -13.58 -31.82 29.97
C MET A 50 -12.75 -31.37 28.77
N LYS A 51 -12.03 -32.29 28.11
CA LYS A 51 -11.25 -31.98 26.90
C LYS A 51 -12.13 -31.43 25.78
N LYS A 52 -13.33 -31.99 25.57
CA LYS A 52 -14.27 -31.49 24.56
C LYS A 52 -14.75 -30.06 24.87
N VAL A 53 -15.18 -29.80 26.10
CA VAL A 53 -15.64 -28.45 26.49
C VAL A 53 -14.51 -27.43 26.44
N LYS A 54 -13.31 -27.77 26.93
CA LYS A 54 -12.13 -26.89 26.84
C LYS A 54 -11.70 -26.63 25.40
N TYR A 55 -11.74 -27.64 24.54
CA TYR A 55 -11.38 -27.46 23.13
C TYR A 55 -12.37 -26.54 22.41
N THR A 56 -13.68 -26.70 22.64
CA THR A 56 -14.69 -25.77 22.09
C THR A 56 -14.49 -24.36 22.63
N GLN A 57 -14.32 -24.19 23.95
CA GLN A 57 -14.02 -22.88 24.57
C GLN A 57 -12.83 -22.20 23.89
N LYS A 58 -11.70 -22.91 23.79
CA LYS A 58 -10.47 -22.41 23.18
C LYS A 58 -10.69 -22.01 21.71
N SER A 59 -11.34 -22.87 20.93
CA SER A 59 -11.58 -22.59 19.51
C SER A 59 -12.51 -21.39 19.28
N ILE A 60 -13.48 -21.15 20.16
CA ILE A 60 -14.34 -19.95 20.07
C ILE A 60 -13.53 -18.70 20.45
N ASN A 61 -12.80 -18.76 21.57
CA ASN A 61 -12.00 -17.64 22.05
C ASN A 61 -10.94 -17.22 21.02
N GLU A 62 -10.23 -18.17 20.41
CA GLU A 62 -9.24 -17.90 19.34
C GLU A 62 -9.89 -17.13 18.18
N LYS A 63 -11.03 -17.61 17.67
CA LYS A 63 -11.73 -16.96 16.54
C LYS A 63 -12.28 -15.58 16.89
N LEU A 64 -12.94 -15.43 18.04
CA LEU A 64 -13.47 -14.12 18.45
C LEU A 64 -12.33 -13.13 18.75
N SER A 65 -11.21 -13.60 19.28
CA SER A 65 -10.06 -12.74 19.53
C SER A 65 -9.41 -12.28 18.24
N LEU A 66 -9.32 -13.16 17.24
CA LEU A 66 -8.83 -12.82 15.90
C LEU A 66 -9.69 -11.70 15.27
N ILE A 67 -11.02 -11.81 15.36
CA ILE A 67 -11.92 -10.75 14.88
C ILE A 67 -11.65 -9.43 15.63
N LEU A 68 -11.44 -9.46 16.95
CA LEU A 68 -11.17 -8.24 17.72
C LEU A 68 -9.80 -7.62 17.42
N THR A 69 -8.80 -8.41 17.00
CA THR A 69 -7.46 -7.91 16.66
C THR A 69 -7.34 -7.44 15.22
N ASP A 70 -8.10 -8.06 14.30
CA ASP A 70 -8.02 -7.76 12.87
C ASP A 70 -8.70 -6.44 12.51
N PHE A 71 -9.74 -6.05 13.26
CA PHE A 71 -10.43 -4.79 13.03
C PHE A 71 -9.62 -3.62 13.64
N PRO A 72 -9.52 -2.49 12.91
CA PRO A 72 -8.84 -1.31 13.41
C PRO A 72 -9.58 -0.71 14.61
N ARG A 73 -8.82 -0.27 15.61
CA ARG A 73 -9.37 0.48 16.74
C ARG A 73 -9.56 1.93 16.31
N VAL A 74 -10.81 2.34 16.12
CA VAL A 74 -11.15 3.66 15.55
C VAL A 74 -10.57 4.84 16.36
N ASP A 75 -10.31 4.66 17.65
CA ASP A 75 -9.74 5.71 18.51
C ASP A 75 -8.20 5.79 18.43
N ASP A 76 -7.52 4.70 18.06
CA ASP A 76 -6.06 4.62 18.02
C ASP A 76 -5.48 4.83 16.60
N ILE A 77 -6.35 4.93 15.58
CA ILE A 77 -5.94 5.16 14.19
C ILE A 77 -5.78 6.66 13.89
N HIS A 78 -5.10 6.96 12.78
CA HIS A 78 -4.95 8.34 12.32
C HIS A 78 -6.31 9.03 12.15
N PRO A 79 -6.46 10.31 12.56
CA PRO A 79 -7.73 11.05 12.48
C PRO A 79 -8.45 10.95 11.13
N PHE A 80 -7.71 11.05 10.02
CA PHE A 80 -8.23 10.80 8.67
C PHE A 80 -9.04 9.50 8.55
N TYR A 81 -8.48 8.37 9.00
CA TYR A 81 -9.17 7.08 8.93
C TYR A 81 -10.25 6.95 10.00
N GLY A 82 -10.08 7.57 11.17
CA GLY A 82 -11.10 7.65 12.21
C GLY A 82 -12.38 8.30 11.71
N ASP A 83 -12.25 9.48 11.11
CA ASP A 83 -13.39 10.25 10.58
C ASP A 83 -13.94 9.62 9.31
N LEU A 84 -13.08 9.06 8.45
CA LEU A 84 -13.55 8.31 7.27
C LEU A 84 -14.39 7.08 7.69
N MET A 85 -14.00 6.37 8.74
CA MET A 85 -14.79 5.26 9.29
C MET A 85 -16.07 5.75 9.95
N HIS A 86 -16.05 6.91 10.60
CA HIS A 86 -17.25 7.51 11.17
C HIS A 86 -18.28 7.82 10.08
N VAL A 87 -17.85 8.44 8.98
CA VAL A 87 -18.69 8.77 7.82
C VAL A 87 -19.22 7.51 7.13
N LEU A 88 -18.38 6.48 6.95
CA LEU A 88 -18.73 5.29 6.17
C LEU A 88 -19.55 4.24 6.94
N TYR A 89 -19.24 4.02 8.22
CA TYR A 89 -19.71 2.84 8.95
C TYR A 89 -20.51 3.15 10.21
N ASP A 90 -20.58 4.43 10.60
CA ASP A 90 -20.95 4.86 11.95
C ASP A 90 -20.01 4.26 13.00
N ARG A 91 -19.13 5.12 13.53
CA ARG A 91 -18.15 4.76 14.57
C ARG A 91 -18.81 4.08 15.76
N ASP A 92 -19.97 4.55 16.19
CA ASP A 92 -20.58 4.10 17.43
C ASP A 92 -21.22 2.72 17.23
N HIS A 93 -21.84 2.48 16.06
CA HIS A 93 -22.33 1.16 15.70
C HIS A 93 -21.20 0.13 15.59
N LEU A 94 -20.06 0.50 14.99
CA LEU A 94 -18.88 -0.37 14.89
C LEU A 94 -18.32 -0.74 16.28
N LYS A 95 -18.20 0.24 17.18
CA LYS A 95 -17.76 0.00 18.57
C LYS A 95 -18.71 -0.91 19.33
N VAL A 96 -20.03 -0.69 19.19
CA VAL A 96 -21.04 -1.53 19.84
C VAL A 96 -20.96 -2.97 19.33
N ALA A 97 -20.81 -3.19 18.03
CA ALA A 97 -20.66 -4.53 17.45
C ALA A 97 -19.41 -5.27 17.97
N LEU A 98 -18.26 -4.60 17.99
CA LEU A 98 -17.01 -5.16 18.55
C LEU A 98 -17.12 -5.39 20.07
N GLY A 99 -17.81 -4.50 20.78
CA GLY A 99 -18.12 -4.64 22.21
C GLY A 99 -18.95 -5.88 22.51
N GLN A 100 -19.98 -6.16 21.70
CA GLN A 100 -20.79 -7.37 21.81
C GLN A 100 -19.96 -8.64 21.59
N VAL A 101 -19.06 -8.65 20.59
CA VAL A 101 -18.12 -9.77 20.34
C VAL A 101 -17.23 -10.02 21.55
N SER A 102 -16.67 -8.95 22.14
CA SER A 102 -15.85 -9.04 23.36
C SER A 102 -16.65 -9.58 24.55
N ALA A 103 -17.87 -9.08 24.78
CA ALA A 103 -18.74 -9.54 25.86
C ALA A 103 -19.06 -11.04 25.73
N VAL A 104 -19.40 -11.52 24.53
CA VAL A 104 -19.68 -12.95 24.31
C VAL A 104 -18.43 -13.81 24.45
N ARG A 105 -17.25 -13.32 24.05
CA ARG A 105 -15.98 -14.01 24.34
C ARG A 105 -15.80 -14.26 25.84
N HIS A 106 -16.05 -13.26 26.68
CA HIS A 106 -16.00 -13.40 28.14
C HIS A 106 -17.07 -14.36 28.68
N ILE A 107 -18.30 -14.31 28.16
CA ILE A 107 -19.37 -15.24 28.55
C ILE A 107 -18.99 -16.70 28.23
N VAL A 108 -18.48 -16.96 27.02
CA VAL A 108 -18.04 -18.31 26.61
C VAL A 108 -16.90 -18.82 27.48
N ASP A 109 -15.96 -17.95 27.85
CA ASP A 109 -14.87 -18.29 28.76
C ASP A 109 -15.38 -18.70 30.14
N ASN A 110 -16.31 -17.93 30.71
CA ASN A 110 -16.93 -18.19 32.00
C ASN A 110 -17.70 -19.52 31.99
N VAL A 111 -18.55 -19.74 30.98
CA VAL A 111 -19.29 -21.00 30.79
C VAL A 111 -18.32 -22.19 30.69
N GLY A 112 -17.23 -22.04 29.93
CA GLY A 112 -16.21 -23.09 29.83
C GLY A 112 -15.54 -23.41 31.17
N ARG A 113 -15.20 -22.39 31.97
CA ARG A 113 -14.60 -22.56 33.30
C ARG A 113 -15.57 -23.22 34.29
N ASP A 114 -16.82 -22.78 34.35
CA ASP A 114 -17.79 -23.29 35.31
C ASP A 114 -18.21 -24.73 35.02
N TYR A 115 -18.47 -25.08 33.76
CA TYR A 115 -18.84 -26.45 33.41
C TYR A 115 -17.68 -27.44 33.59
N VAL A 116 -16.43 -27.00 33.38
CA VAL A 116 -15.25 -27.82 33.69
C VAL A 116 -15.12 -28.04 35.20
N ARG A 117 -15.41 -27.03 36.03
CA ARG A 117 -15.45 -27.17 37.49
C ARG A 117 -16.55 -28.16 37.93
N LEU A 118 -17.76 -28.03 37.39
CA LEU A 118 -18.88 -28.93 37.68
C LEU A 118 -18.61 -30.38 37.25
N MET A 119 -17.93 -30.59 36.11
CA MET A 119 -17.58 -31.93 35.63
C MET A 119 -16.61 -32.69 36.53
N LYS A 120 -15.86 -32.01 37.42
CA LYS A 120 -14.99 -32.68 38.40
C LYS A 120 -15.78 -33.58 39.35
N TYR A 121 -17.04 -33.25 39.62
CA TYR A 121 -17.94 -33.98 40.51
C TYR A 121 -18.92 -34.91 39.76
N GLY A 122 -18.72 -35.14 38.46
CA GLY A 122 -19.56 -36.07 37.70
C GLY A 122 -19.36 -37.52 38.16
N ASP A 123 -20.43 -38.18 38.58
CA ASP A 123 -20.45 -39.56 39.10
C ASP A 123 -20.60 -40.63 38.01
N SER A 124 -21.18 -40.27 36.87
CA SER A 124 -21.62 -41.20 35.84
C SER A 124 -21.37 -40.66 34.43
N LEU A 125 -21.26 -41.59 33.46
CA LEU A 125 -21.15 -41.24 32.04
C LEU A 125 -22.34 -40.40 31.57
N TYR A 126 -23.55 -40.71 32.05
CA TYR A 126 -24.76 -39.96 31.70
C TYR A 126 -24.68 -38.52 32.19
N ARG A 127 -24.32 -38.29 33.47
CA ARG A 127 -24.20 -36.95 34.05
C ARG A 127 -23.13 -36.13 33.35
N CYS A 128 -21.95 -36.69 33.08
CA CYS A 128 -20.91 -36.01 32.31
C CYS A 128 -21.34 -35.69 30.87
N LYS A 129 -22.07 -36.60 30.19
CA LYS A 129 -22.61 -36.37 28.85
C LYS A 129 -23.62 -35.22 28.82
N GLN A 130 -24.51 -35.14 29.82
CA GLN A 130 -25.49 -34.05 29.94
C GLN A 130 -24.81 -32.71 30.24
N LEU A 131 -23.85 -32.67 31.16
CA LEU A 131 -23.04 -31.46 31.44
C LEU A 131 -22.34 -30.95 30.18
N LYS A 132 -21.74 -31.86 29.39
CA LYS A 132 -21.14 -31.50 28.11
C LYS A 132 -22.16 -30.94 27.10
N ARG A 133 -23.33 -31.56 26.97
CA ARG A 133 -24.39 -31.06 26.05
C ARG A 133 -24.86 -29.67 26.47
N ALA A 134 -25.08 -29.46 27.77
CA ALA A 134 -25.48 -28.17 28.31
C ALA A 134 -24.41 -27.08 28.10
N ALA A 135 -23.13 -27.39 28.33
CA ALA A 135 -22.03 -26.46 28.10
C ALA A 135 -21.96 -26.02 26.63
N LEU A 136 -21.92 -26.97 25.70
CA LEU A 136 -21.86 -26.67 24.26
C LEU A 136 -23.12 -25.94 23.77
N GLY A 137 -24.29 -26.31 24.29
CA GLY A 137 -25.54 -25.64 23.99
C GLY A 137 -25.53 -24.18 24.43
N ARG A 138 -25.08 -23.88 25.66
CA ARG A 138 -24.96 -22.49 26.16
C ARG A 138 -23.96 -21.67 25.36
N MET A 139 -22.81 -22.26 25.00
CA MET A 139 -21.83 -21.60 24.13
C MET A 139 -22.41 -21.29 22.73
N ALA A 140 -23.13 -22.25 22.13
CA ALA A 140 -23.78 -22.05 20.84
C ALA A 140 -24.90 -20.99 20.92
N THR A 141 -25.70 -20.98 21.98
CA THR A 141 -26.72 -19.94 22.19
C THR A 141 -26.10 -18.56 22.35
N ALA A 142 -24.97 -18.43 23.06
CA ALA A 142 -24.25 -17.17 23.16
C ALA A 142 -23.74 -16.67 21.79
N LEU A 143 -23.21 -17.58 20.95
CA LEU A 143 -22.80 -17.25 19.58
C LEU A 143 -23.99 -16.85 18.69
N LYS A 144 -25.13 -17.54 18.80
CA LYS A 144 -26.35 -17.20 18.03
C LYS A 144 -26.87 -15.80 18.33
N LYS A 145 -26.67 -15.28 19.54
CA LYS A 145 -27.02 -13.89 19.90
C LYS A 145 -26.20 -12.85 19.14
N LEU A 146 -25.02 -13.20 18.62
CA LEU A 146 -24.17 -12.32 17.82
C LEU A 146 -24.55 -12.24 16.34
N ALA A 147 -25.66 -12.85 15.90
CA ALA A 147 -26.00 -12.93 14.48
C ALA A 147 -26.03 -11.57 13.77
N GLY A 148 -26.62 -10.55 14.40
CA GLY A 148 -26.64 -9.18 13.87
C GLY A 148 -25.24 -8.57 13.76
N ALA A 149 -24.46 -8.62 14.85
CA ALA A 149 -23.11 -8.06 14.89
C ALA A 149 -22.16 -8.72 13.88
N LEU A 150 -22.17 -10.05 13.77
CA LEU A 150 -21.28 -10.76 12.82
C LEU A 150 -21.64 -10.45 11.37
N SER A 151 -22.93 -10.33 11.05
CA SER A 151 -23.40 -9.96 9.71
C SER A 151 -22.97 -8.54 9.34
N TYR A 152 -23.11 -7.59 10.27
CA TYR A 152 -22.64 -6.22 10.10
C TYR A 152 -21.11 -6.16 9.94
N LEU A 153 -20.35 -6.82 10.83
CA LEU A 153 -18.89 -6.84 10.77
C LEU A 153 -18.37 -7.44 9.45
N GLU A 154 -19.00 -8.47 8.90
CA GLU A 154 -18.61 -9.02 7.60
C GLU A 154 -18.84 -8.02 6.46
N LYS A 155 -19.96 -7.29 6.47
CA LYS A 155 -20.22 -6.23 5.48
C LYS A 155 -19.17 -5.11 5.57
N VAL A 156 -18.86 -4.66 6.79
CA VAL A 156 -17.81 -3.65 7.03
C VAL A 156 -16.46 -4.17 6.54
N ARG A 157 -16.09 -5.41 6.87
CA ARG A 157 -14.83 -6.01 6.42
C ARG A 157 -14.70 -6.06 4.90
N GLN A 158 -15.75 -6.48 4.20
CA GLN A 158 -15.76 -6.54 2.73
C GLN A 158 -15.56 -5.17 2.10
N HIS A 159 -16.21 -4.14 2.64
CA HIS A 159 -16.06 -2.77 2.16
C HIS A 159 -14.68 -2.20 2.52
N LEU A 160 -14.22 -2.40 3.75
CA LEU A 160 -12.92 -1.94 4.24
C LEU A 160 -11.75 -2.53 3.44
N ALA A 161 -11.86 -3.78 3.01
CA ALA A 161 -10.86 -4.44 2.16
C ALA A 161 -10.72 -3.80 0.76
N ARG A 162 -11.75 -3.08 0.30
CA ARG A 162 -11.74 -2.36 -0.99
C ARG A 162 -11.26 -0.92 -0.86
N LEU A 163 -11.17 -0.36 0.35
CA LEU A 163 -10.65 1.00 0.54
C LEU A 163 -9.20 1.08 0.07
N PRO A 164 -8.83 2.15 -0.64
CA PRO A 164 -7.45 2.35 -1.04
C PRO A 164 -6.57 2.64 0.20
N SER A 165 -5.32 2.22 0.11
CA SER A 165 -4.31 2.55 1.12
C SER A 165 -3.74 3.93 0.83
N ILE A 166 -3.99 4.87 1.74
CA ILE A 166 -3.57 6.27 1.68
C ILE A 166 -2.64 6.49 2.87
N ASP A 167 -1.49 7.11 2.64
CA ASP A 167 -0.64 7.57 3.75
C ASP A 167 -0.86 9.07 3.93
N PRO A 168 -1.47 9.51 5.06
CA PRO A 168 -1.73 10.94 5.30
C PRO A 168 -0.48 11.82 5.36
N ASN A 169 0.71 11.24 5.57
CA ASN A 169 1.97 11.96 5.71
C ASN A 169 2.79 12.00 4.40
N GLU A 170 2.48 11.13 3.45
CA GLU A 170 3.17 11.10 2.16
C GLU A 170 2.82 12.31 1.29
N ARG A 171 3.59 12.52 0.22
CA ARG A 171 3.36 13.63 -0.72
C ARG A 171 2.10 13.34 -1.52
N THR A 172 1.10 14.19 -1.34
CA THR A 172 -0.24 13.96 -1.89
C THR A 172 -0.70 15.17 -2.69
N LEU A 173 -1.23 14.91 -3.88
CA LEU A 173 -2.00 15.86 -4.68
C LEU A 173 -3.47 15.48 -4.53
N LEU A 174 -4.30 16.42 -4.09
CA LEU A 174 -5.72 16.19 -3.86
C LEU A 174 -6.53 16.96 -4.91
N VAL A 175 -7.24 16.22 -5.75
CA VAL A 175 -8.02 16.78 -6.86
C VAL A 175 -9.45 16.99 -6.40
N THR A 176 -9.91 18.24 -6.40
CA THR A 176 -11.25 18.64 -5.93
C THR A 176 -11.92 19.63 -6.89
N GLY A 177 -13.23 19.78 -6.80
CA GLY A 177 -14.04 20.62 -7.69
C GLY A 177 -15.41 20.00 -7.98
N PHE A 178 -16.23 20.72 -8.76
CA PHE A 178 -17.58 20.27 -9.13
C PHE A 178 -17.58 18.92 -9.86
N PRO A 179 -18.70 18.17 -9.89
CA PRO A 179 -18.86 17.04 -10.81
C PRO A 179 -18.59 17.44 -12.27
N ASN A 180 -18.17 16.49 -13.10
CA ASN A 180 -17.99 16.66 -14.56
C ASN A 180 -16.96 17.72 -15.05
N VAL A 181 -16.17 18.33 -14.16
CA VAL A 181 -15.08 19.26 -14.53
C VAL A 181 -13.82 18.56 -15.07
N GLY A 182 -13.76 17.22 -15.06
CA GLY A 182 -12.64 16.44 -15.60
C GLY A 182 -11.56 15.99 -14.59
N LYS A 183 -11.87 15.96 -13.29
CA LYS A 183 -10.96 15.50 -12.22
C LYS A 183 -10.43 14.08 -12.44
N SER A 184 -11.33 13.13 -12.66
CA SER A 184 -10.98 11.72 -12.86
C SER A 184 -10.20 11.52 -14.18
N SER A 185 -10.53 12.29 -15.23
CA SER A 185 -9.77 12.29 -16.48
C SER A 185 -8.32 12.75 -16.27
N PHE A 186 -8.11 13.81 -15.48
CA PHE A 186 -6.77 14.25 -15.11
C PHE A 186 -6.00 13.18 -14.35
N MET A 187 -6.65 12.50 -13.39
CA MET A 187 -5.99 11.42 -12.64
C MET A 187 -5.54 10.27 -13.54
N ASN A 188 -6.38 9.84 -14.50
CA ASN A 188 -6.03 8.77 -15.45
C ASN A 188 -4.89 9.17 -16.41
N LYS A 189 -4.73 10.47 -16.71
CA LYS A 189 -3.63 10.97 -17.54
C LYS A 189 -2.31 11.07 -16.77
N VAL A 190 -2.36 11.47 -15.50
CA VAL A 190 -1.16 11.69 -14.66
C VAL A 190 -0.66 10.42 -13.98
N THR A 191 -1.54 9.45 -13.77
CA THR A 191 -1.26 8.20 -13.06
C THR A 191 -1.66 7.00 -13.90
N ARG A 192 -1.22 5.80 -13.49
CA ARG A 192 -1.69 4.54 -14.09
C ARG A 192 -3.01 4.04 -13.48
N ALA A 193 -3.78 4.92 -12.83
CA ALA A 193 -5.09 4.56 -12.30
C ALA A 193 -6.10 4.40 -13.45
N ASP A 194 -7.06 3.51 -13.26
CA ASP A 194 -8.16 3.29 -14.20
C ASP A 194 -9.47 3.61 -13.49
N VAL A 195 -9.83 4.91 -13.49
CA VAL A 195 -11.11 5.38 -12.95
C VAL A 195 -12.09 5.61 -14.06
N GLU A 196 -13.31 5.11 -13.86
CA GLU A 196 -14.39 5.27 -14.81
C GLU A 196 -14.78 6.74 -14.98
N VAL A 197 -14.79 7.22 -16.22
CA VAL A 197 -15.20 8.59 -16.57
C VAL A 197 -16.49 8.50 -17.37
N GLN A 198 -17.53 9.16 -16.86
CA GLN A 198 -18.85 9.21 -17.51
C GLN A 198 -19.39 10.65 -17.45
N PRO A 199 -20.27 11.05 -18.38
CA PRO A 199 -20.76 12.44 -18.48
C PRO A 199 -21.81 12.81 -17.42
N TYR A 200 -22.22 11.88 -16.54
CA TYR A 200 -23.19 12.12 -15.48
C TYR A 200 -22.51 12.30 -14.12
N ALA A 201 -23.09 13.16 -13.26
CA ALA A 201 -22.53 13.45 -11.95
C ALA A 201 -22.46 12.20 -11.04
N PHE A 202 -21.54 12.25 -10.06
CA PHE A 202 -21.31 11.17 -9.09
C PHE A 202 -20.84 9.83 -9.70
N THR A 203 -20.12 9.87 -10.81
CA THR A 203 -19.37 8.71 -11.33
C THR A 203 -18.41 8.16 -10.26
N THR A 204 -17.70 9.05 -9.58
CA THR A 204 -16.80 8.74 -8.46
C THR A 204 -17.53 8.85 -7.12
N LYS A 205 -17.85 7.71 -6.49
CA LYS A 205 -18.54 7.63 -5.19
C LYS A 205 -17.62 7.43 -3.99
N SER A 206 -16.34 7.15 -4.24
CA SER A 206 -15.31 6.90 -3.24
C SER A 206 -14.02 7.60 -3.63
N LEU A 207 -13.14 7.86 -2.67
CA LEU A 207 -11.78 8.34 -2.95
C LEU A 207 -11.03 7.30 -3.78
N TYR A 208 -10.46 7.71 -4.91
CA TYR A 208 -9.51 6.90 -5.68
C TYR A 208 -8.10 7.43 -5.51
N VAL A 209 -7.13 6.53 -5.59
CA VAL A 209 -5.72 6.84 -5.40
C VAL A 209 -4.94 6.31 -6.58
N GLY A 210 -4.26 7.20 -7.27
CA GLY A 210 -3.22 6.89 -8.26
C GLY A 210 -1.84 7.22 -7.72
N HIS A 211 -0.82 6.57 -8.27
CA HIS A 211 0.58 6.88 -7.97
C HIS A 211 1.26 7.45 -9.21
N THR A 212 2.13 8.44 -8.99
CA THR A 212 2.97 9.03 -10.05
C THR A 212 4.35 9.33 -9.49
N ASP A 213 5.35 9.33 -10.36
CA ASP A 213 6.72 9.65 -9.98
C ASP A 213 7.08 11.06 -10.43
N TYR A 214 7.71 11.82 -9.53
CA TYR A 214 8.23 13.16 -9.83
C TYR A 214 9.43 13.47 -8.93
N ASN A 215 10.51 13.99 -9.52
CA ASN A 215 11.81 14.25 -8.87
C ASN A 215 12.30 13.05 -8.03
N TYR A 216 12.28 11.86 -8.63
CA TYR A 216 12.69 10.59 -8.00
C TYR A 216 11.94 10.24 -6.71
N GLY A 217 10.80 10.89 -6.45
CA GLY A 217 9.89 10.58 -5.35
C GLY A 217 8.58 10.02 -5.87
N VAL A 218 7.98 9.13 -5.07
CA VAL A 218 6.62 8.63 -5.31
C VAL A 218 5.62 9.63 -4.73
N TRP A 219 4.60 9.94 -5.51
CA TRP A 219 3.51 10.83 -5.16
C TRP A 219 2.18 10.09 -5.21
N GLN A 220 1.28 10.48 -4.31
CA GLN A 220 -0.09 10.00 -4.29
C GLN A 220 -0.97 11.07 -4.93
N VAL A 221 -1.76 10.70 -5.94
CA VAL A 221 -2.80 11.56 -6.50
C VAL A 221 -4.14 11.00 -6.04
N ILE A 222 -4.94 11.82 -5.37
CA ILE A 222 -6.22 11.40 -4.82
C ILE A 222 -7.32 12.14 -5.56
N ASP A 223 -8.17 11.39 -6.22
CA ASP A 223 -9.40 11.92 -6.84
C ASP A 223 -10.53 11.88 -5.79
N THR A 224 -11.14 13.04 -5.55
CA THR A 224 -12.29 13.14 -4.67
C THR A 224 -13.60 13.08 -5.46
N PRO A 225 -14.66 12.50 -4.87
CA PRO A 225 -16.02 12.76 -5.36
C PRO A 225 -16.27 14.25 -5.57
N GLY A 226 -17.10 14.59 -6.57
CA GLY A 226 -17.49 15.98 -6.80
C GLY A 226 -18.21 16.54 -5.57
N ILE A 227 -17.85 17.76 -5.19
CA ILE A 227 -18.45 18.47 -4.05
C ILE A 227 -19.46 19.46 -4.59
N LEU A 228 -20.65 19.51 -3.98
CA LEU A 228 -21.66 20.53 -4.24
C LEU A 228 -21.71 21.57 -3.12
N ASP A 229 -22.26 22.74 -3.42
CA ASP A 229 -22.34 23.86 -2.49
C ASP A 229 -23.57 23.74 -1.57
N HIS A 230 -23.56 22.71 -0.72
CA HIS A 230 -24.53 22.53 0.36
C HIS A 230 -23.89 22.86 1.71
N ALA A 231 -24.71 23.25 2.69
CA ALA A 231 -24.28 23.38 4.08
C ALA A 231 -23.68 22.05 4.56
N LEU A 232 -22.65 22.10 5.39
CA LEU A 232 -21.92 20.90 5.84
C LEU A 232 -22.83 19.83 6.46
N GLU A 233 -23.92 20.25 7.13
CA GLU A 233 -24.89 19.38 7.80
C GLU A 233 -25.81 18.63 6.81
N GLU A 234 -25.97 19.15 5.60
CA GLU A 234 -26.85 18.60 4.55
C GLU A 234 -26.07 17.76 3.53
N ARG A 235 -24.74 17.64 3.70
CA ARG A 235 -23.87 16.91 2.77
C ARG A 235 -24.05 15.41 2.88
N ASN A 236 -24.05 14.77 1.73
CA ASN A 236 -24.17 13.32 1.64
C ASN A 236 -22.89 12.62 2.12
N VAL A 237 -23.00 11.33 2.46
CA VAL A 237 -21.85 10.47 2.85
C VAL A 237 -20.71 10.53 1.82
N VAL A 238 -21.03 10.65 0.54
CA VAL A 238 -20.05 10.75 -0.56
C VAL A 238 -19.28 12.08 -0.51
N GLU A 239 -19.96 13.19 -0.27
CA GLU A 239 -19.34 14.52 -0.16
C GLU A 239 -18.53 14.64 1.14
N MET A 240 -19.02 14.05 2.23
CA MET A 240 -18.31 14.02 3.51
C MET A 240 -16.98 13.27 3.43
N GLN A 241 -16.83 12.28 2.53
CA GLN A 241 -15.53 11.66 2.26
C GLN A 241 -14.53 12.64 1.65
N ALA A 242 -14.97 13.45 0.69
CA ALA A 242 -14.13 14.48 0.08
C ALA A 242 -13.70 15.54 1.11
N ILE A 243 -14.62 15.94 1.98
CA ILE A 243 -14.34 16.89 3.07
C ILE A 243 -13.38 16.30 4.11
N THR A 244 -13.53 15.03 4.46
CA THR A 244 -12.62 14.33 5.37
C THR A 244 -11.19 14.29 4.79
N ALA A 245 -11.06 14.03 3.48
CA ALA A 245 -9.78 14.09 2.78
C ALA A 245 -9.20 15.52 2.79
N LEU A 246 -10.02 16.51 2.44
CA LEU A 246 -9.63 17.93 2.42
C LEU A 246 -9.24 18.46 3.79
N ALA A 247 -9.82 17.98 4.89
CA ALA A 247 -9.48 18.42 6.23
C ALA A 247 -8.15 17.80 6.69
N HIS A 248 -8.01 16.48 6.62
CA HIS A 248 -6.93 15.75 7.30
C HIS A 248 -5.66 15.52 6.49
N LEU A 249 -5.75 15.49 5.14
CA LEU A 249 -4.59 15.18 4.32
C LEU A 249 -3.69 16.41 4.14
N ARG A 250 -2.38 16.22 4.33
CA ARG A 250 -1.35 17.25 4.08
C ARG A 250 -0.96 17.26 2.61
N ALA A 251 -1.88 17.70 1.76
CA ALA A 251 -1.76 17.65 0.32
C ALA A 251 -1.60 19.05 -0.30
N ALA A 252 -1.13 19.09 -1.56
CA ALA A 252 -1.43 20.21 -2.44
C ALA A 252 -2.84 20.04 -2.99
N ILE A 253 -3.63 21.09 -2.96
CA ILE A 253 -5.02 21.09 -3.40
C ILE A 253 -5.06 21.60 -4.84
N LEU A 254 -5.61 20.79 -5.73
CA LEU A 254 -5.92 21.15 -7.10
C LEU A 254 -7.41 21.38 -7.22
N PHE A 255 -7.82 22.65 -7.31
CA PHE A 255 -9.22 23.02 -7.45
C PHE A 255 -9.56 23.18 -8.93
N PHE A 256 -10.28 22.21 -9.50
CA PHE A 256 -10.68 22.19 -10.90
C PHE A 256 -11.93 23.01 -11.14
N MET A 257 -11.84 23.94 -12.09
CA MET A 257 -12.92 24.76 -12.61
C MET A 257 -13.10 24.52 -14.11
N ASP A 258 -14.33 24.62 -14.57
CA ASP A 258 -14.71 24.53 -15.98
C ASP A 258 -15.31 25.88 -16.43
N LEU A 259 -14.59 26.61 -17.29
CA LEU A 259 -15.03 27.90 -17.81
C LEU A 259 -16.05 27.77 -18.95
N SER A 260 -16.18 26.59 -19.55
CA SER A 260 -17.05 26.37 -20.71
C SER A 260 -18.54 26.23 -20.36
N GLY A 261 -18.87 26.05 -19.08
CA GLY A 261 -20.23 25.73 -18.62
C GLY A 261 -20.71 24.31 -18.94
N GLN A 262 -19.92 23.48 -19.64
CA GLN A 262 -20.30 22.11 -20.02
C GLN A 262 -20.46 21.16 -18.82
N CYS A 263 -19.88 21.48 -17.66
CA CYS A 263 -20.10 20.71 -16.43
C CYS A 263 -21.54 20.80 -15.88
N GLY A 264 -22.37 21.70 -16.42
CA GLY A 264 -23.76 21.91 -16.00
C GLY A 264 -23.92 22.90 -14.83
N TYR A 265 -22.85 23.62 -14.47
CA TYR A 265 -22.82 24.62 -13.39
C TYR A 265 -22.19 25.92 -13.89
N THR A 266 -22.69 27.05 -13.40
CA THR A 266 -22.18 28.37 -13.79
C THR A 266 -20.86 28.69 -13.09
N ILE A 267 -20.09 29.62 -13.63
CA ILE A 267 -18.83 30.08 -13.02
C ILE A 267 -19.10 30.64 -11.61
N ALA A 268 -20.17 31.43 -11.45
CA ALA A 268 -20.58 31.95 -10.14
C ALA A 268 -20.83 30.84 -9.09
N GLN A 269 -21.45 29.72 -9.47
CA GLN A 269 -21.64 28.56 -8.57
C GLN A 269 -20.31 27.90 -8.23
N GLN A 270 -19.40 27.81 -9.21
CA GLN A 270 -18.04 27.29 -9.01
C GLN A 270 -17.24 28.13 -8.01
N LEU A 271 -17.34 29.46 -8.10
CA LEU A 271 -16.73 30.40 -7.17
C LEU A 271 -17.37 30.35 -5.77
N SER A 272 -18.70 30.23 -5.67
CA SER A 272 -19.40 30.07 -4.39
C SER A 272 -18.90 28.86 -3.62
N LEU A 273 -18.78 27.71 -4.29
CA LEU A 273 -18.20 26.51 -3.68
C LEU A 273 -16.76 26.76 -3.24
N PHE A 274 -15.93 27.37 -4.09
CA PHE A 274 -14.54 27.69 -3.75
C PHE A 274 -14.46 28.50 -2.45
N HIS A 275 -15.29 29.54 -2.32
CA HIS A 275 -15.37 30.35 -1.11
C HIS A 275 -15.86 29.55 0.11
N SER A 276 -16.83 28.65 -0.06
CA SER A 276 -17.38 27.86 1.04
C SER A 276 -16.38 26.83 1.59
N ILE A 277 -15.55 26.22 0.74
CA ILE A 277 -14.55 25.23 1.15
C ILE A 277 -13.16 25.82 1.43
N ARG A 278 -12.89 27.07 1.04
CA ARG A 278 -11.62 27.78 1.26
C ARG A 278 -11.07 27.67 2.70
N PRO A 279 -11.89 27.74 3.78
CA PRO A 279 -11.37 27.58 5.14
C PRO A 279 -10.63 26.25 5.39
N LEU A 280 -11.01 25.19 4.67
CA LEU A 280 -10.39 23.86 4.77
C LEU A 280 -8.99 23.80 4.14
N PHE A 281 -8.62 24.80 3.34
CA PHE A 281 -7.35 24.86 2.61
C PHE A 281 -6.23 25.50 3.44
N THR A 282 -6.53 25.92 4.68
CA THR A 282 -5.56 26.61 5.55
C THR A 282 -4.30 25.76 5.77
N GLY A 283 -3.14 26.34 5.47
CA GLY A 283 -1.84 25.67 5.60
C GLY A 283 -1.54 24.63 4.52
N LYS A 284 -2.23 24.69 3.37
CA LYS A 284 -2.03 23.81 2.22
C LYS A 284 -1.79 24.63 0.95
N PRO A 285 -0.81 24.26 0.10
CA PRO A 285 -0.62 24.93 -1.18
C PRO A 285 -1.82 24.65 -2.08
N LEU A 286 -2.27 25.69 -2.76
CA LEU A 286 -3.48 25.71 -3.57
C LEU A 286 -3.14 26.11 -5.01
N VAL A 287 -3.60 25.30 -5.96
CA VAL A 287 -3.53 25.57 -7.40
C VAL A 287 -4.93 25.49 -7.97
N ILE A 288 -5.37 26.56 -8.63
CA ILE A 288 -6.64 26.61 -9.37
C ILE A 288 -6.37 26.15 -10.80
N VAL A 289 -7.19 25.23 -11.30
CA VAL A 289 -7.01 24.58 -12.60
C VAL A 289 -8.22 24.89 -13.46
N PHE A 290 -8.02 25.63 -14.55
CA PHE A 290 -9.04 25.82 -15.56
C PHE A 290 -8.95 24.67 -16.56
N ASN A 291 -9.82 23.69 -16.45
CA ASN A 291 -9.85 22.55 -17.37
C ASN A 291 -10.78 22.84 -18.57
N LYS A 292 -10.61 22.06 -19.64
CA LYS A 292 -11.30 22.24 -20.94
C LYS A 292 -10.93 23.52 -21.67
N SER A 293 -9.65 23.92 -21.58
CA SER A 293 -9.12 25.09 -22.28
C SER A 293 -9.19 24.98 -23.81
N ASP A 294 -9.48 23.80 -24.35
CA ASP A 294 -9.79 23.58 -25.76
C ASP A 294 -11.16 24.14 -26.19
N VAL A 295 -12.07 24.38 -25.24
CA VAL A 295 -13.42 24.90 -25.49
C VAL A 295 -13.52 26.38 -25.10
N ALA A 296 -13.06 26.73 -23.91
CA ALA A 296 -13.13 28.08 -23.38
C ALA A 296 -11.87 28.39 -22.58
N THR A 297 -11.26 29.53 -22.87
CA THR A 297 -10.12 30.07 -22.14
C THR A 297 -10.57 31.22 -21.25
N LEU A 298 -9.65 31.72 -20.40
CA LEU A 298 -9.94 32.84 -19.51
C LEU A 298 -10.28 34.14 -20.29
N GLU A 299 -9.79 34.27 -21.53
CA GLU A 299 -10.04 35.41 -22.42
C GLU A 299 -11.46 35.39 -23.00
N ASP A 300 -12.12 34.23 -23.02
CA ASP A 300 -13.46 34.05 -23.58
C ASP A 300 -14.58 34.30 -22.54
N VAL A 301 -14.21 34.56 -21.28
CA VAL A 301 -15.15 34.76 -20.16
C VAL A 301 -15.60 36.22 -20.08
N GLU A 302 -16.85 36.45 -19.68
CA GLU A 302 -17.38 37.80 -19.46
C GLU A 302 -16.52 38.60 -18.46
N PRO A 303 -16.30 39.91 -18.68
CA PRO A 303 -15.39 40.72 -17.85
C PRO A 303 -15.73 40.68 -16.35
N GLU A 304 -17.01 40.63 -15.99
CA GLU A 304 -17.46 40.56 -14.60
C GLU A 304 -17.06 39.24 -13.92
N GLU A 305 -17.18 38.12 -14.64
CA GLU A 305 -16.82 36.80 -14.13
C GLU A 305 -15.30 36.63 -14.10
N HIS A 306 -14.59 37.18 -15.10
CA HIS A 306 -13.13 37.23 -15.13
C HIS A 306 -12.58 37.95 -13.89
N ASP A 307 -13.09 39.14 -13.58
CA ASP A 307 -12.65 39.93 -12.44
C ASP A 307 -12.94 39.21 -11.11
N ALA A 308 -14.09 38.53 -11.01
CA ALA A 308 -14.43 37.73 -9.84
C ALA A 308 -13.49 36.52 -9.64
N ILE A 309 -13.11 35.85 -10.73
CA ILE A 309 -12.13 34.74 -10.69
C ILE A 309 -10.77 35.26 -10.22
N MET A 310 -10.29 36.36 -10.81
CA MET A 310 -8.97 36.91 -10.47
C MET A 310 -8.93 37.44 -9.03
N ASP A 311 -9.99 38.11 -8.57
CA ASP A 311 -10.11 38.52 -7.16
C ASP A 311 -10.08 37.33 -6.19
N ALA A 312 -10.73 36.21 -6.55
CA ALA A 312 -10.68 34.98 -5.75
C ALA A 312 -9.27 34.36 -5.69
N ILE A 313 -8.54 34.37 -6.81
CA ILE A 313 -7.16 33.91 -6.92
C ILE A 313 -6.25 34.80 -6.07
N ASP A 314 -6.30 36.12 -6.24
CA ASP A 314 -5.45 37.07 -5.55
C ASP A 314 -5.67 37.04 -4.03
N LYS A 315 -6.93 37.00 -3.60
CA LYS A 315 -7.27 36.88 -2.17
C LYS A 315 -6.77 35.57 -1.57
N SER A 316 -6.68 34.49 -2.35
CA SER A 316 -6.22 33.19 -1.87
C SER A 316 -4.71 33.00 -2.00
N GLY A 317 -4.02 33.87 -2.76
CA GLY A 317 -2.61 33.68 -3.10
C GLY A 317 -2.36 32.40 -3.90
N ALA A 318 -3.41 31.88 -4.56
CA ALA A 318 -3.32 30.64 -5.33
C ALA A 318 -2.59 30.89 -6.65
N LYS A 319 -1.85 29.88 -7.12
CA LYS A 319 -1.40 29.86 -8.51
C LYS A 319 -2.51 29.29 -9.37
N TRP A 320 -2.53 29.65 -10.65
CA TRP A 320 -3.49 29.09 -11.60
C TRP A 320 -2.82 28.61 -12.88
N ILE A 321 -3.46 27.65 -13.55
CA ILE A 321 -3.01 27.15 -14.86
C ILE A 321 -4.21 26.67 -15.68
N ALA A 322 -4.17 26.91 -16.99
CA ALA A 322 -5.14 26.38 -17.94
C ALA A 322 -4.65 25.02 -18.47
N THR A 323 -5.57 24.05 -18.55
CA THR A 323 -5.28 22.69 -18.99
C THR A 323 -6.40 22.14 -19.86
N SER A 324 -6.06 21.17 -20.72
CA SER A 324 -7.05 20.35 -21.41
C SER A 324 -6.68 18.88 -21.27
N THR A 325 -7.53 18.12 -20.58
CA THR A 325 -7.40 16.66 -20.50
C THR A 325 -7.76 15.94 -21.82
N LEU A 326 -8.35 16.65 -22.79
CA LEU A 326 -8.69 16.11 -24.10
C LEU A 326 -7.48 16.16 -25.04
N THR A 327 -6.78 17.30 -25.09
CA THR A 327 -5.63 17.52 -25.97
C THR A 327 -4.27 17.28 -25.28
N ASP A 328 -4.29 16.94 -23.99
CA ASP A 328 -3.11 16.75 -23.11
C ASP A 328 -2.26 18.03 -22.90
N VAL A 329 -2.78 19.19 -23.28
CA VAL A 329 -2.10 20.48 -23.10
C VAL A 329 -2.13 20.90 -21.62
N GLY A 330 -0.98 21.30 -21.07
CA GLY A 330 -0.84 21.83 -19.71
C GLY A 330 -0.93 20.78 -18.57
N VAL A 331 -1.24 19.52 -18.87
CA VAL A 331 -1.39 18.46 -17.84
C VAL A 331 -0.05 18.18 -17.13
N GLY A 332 1.05 18.11 -17.90
CA GLY A 332 2.41 17.92 -17.36
C GLY A 332 2.90 19.13 -16.56
N ASP A 333 2.59 20.33 -17.05
CA ASP A 333 2.96 21.59 -16.39
C ASP A 333 2.22 21.74 -15.06
N LEU A 334 0.92 21.42 -15.02
CA LEU A 334 0.12 21.37 -13.79
C LEU A 334 0.72 20.40 -12.77
N LYS A 335 1.08 19.18 -13.20
CA LYS A 335 1.73 18.20 -12.32
C LYS A 335 3.01 18.80 -11.72
N THR A 336 3.85 19.41 -12.54
CA THR A 336 5.12 19.99 -12.13
C THR A 336 4.90 21.14 -11.13
N LEU A 337 4.04 22.10 -11.48
CA LEU A 337 3.68 23.24 -10.64
C LEU A 337 3.16 22.81 -9.26
N ALA A 338 2.23 21.85 -9.22
CA ALA A 338 1.65 21.35 -7.99
C ALA A 338 2.68 20.64 -7.09
N CYS A 339 3.57 19.86 -7.71
CA CYS A 339 4.63 19.16 -6.97
C CYS A 339 5.66 20.14 -6.42
N GLU A 340 6.08 21.13 -7.19
CA GLU A 340 7.05 22.15 -6.75
C GLU A 340 6.51 22.99 -5.60
N GLU A 341 5.26 23.44 -5.67
CA GLU A 341 4.60 24.18 -4.58
C GLU A 341 4.53 23.35 -3.30
N LEU A 342 4.17 22.07 -3.38
CA LEU A 342 4.17 21.21 -2.20
C LEU A 342 5.57 20.97 -1.65
N LEU A 343 6.58 20.80 -2.51
CA LEU A 343 7.95 20.60 -2.09
C LEU A 343 8.50 21.85 -1.40
N LYS A 344 8.23 23.03 -1.93
CA LYS A 344 8.63 24.32 -1.34
C LYS A 344 8.02 24.47 0.07
N HIS A 345 6.70 24.33 0.17
CA HIS A 345 6.00 24.41 1.46
C HIS A 345 6.48 23.36 2.47
N ARG A 346 6.76 22.12 2.03
CA ARG A 346 7.30 21.07 2.91
C ARG A 346 8.77 21.27 3.27
N ALA A 347 9.57 21.90 2.42
CA ALA A 347 10.95 22.23 2.71
C ALA A 347 11.03 23.30 3.80
N GLU A 348 10.25 24.38 3.66
CA GLU A 348 10.12 25.45 4.66
C GLU A 348 9.69 24.90 6.03
N GLN A 349 8.74 23.95 6.07
CA GLN A 349 8.34 23.29 7.32
C GLN A 349 9.41 22.37 7.94
N LYS A 350 10.36 21.88 7.14
CA LYS A 350 11.41 20.96 7.60
C LYS A 350 12.68 21.70 8.02
N GLU A 351 12.92 22.88 7.49
CA GLU A 351 14.04 23.72 7.90
C GLU A 351 14.01 23.98 9.41
N GLY A 352 15.17 23.91 10.05
CA GLY A 352 15.29 24.07 11.51
C GLY A 352 14.81 22.89 12.37
N THR A 353 14.36 21.78 11.77
CA THR A 353 14.02 20.57 12.54
C THR A 353 15.26 19.72 12.83
N ALA A 354 15.28 19.01 13.96
CA ALA A 354 16.37 18.07 14.29
C ALA A 354 16.59 16.98 13.21
N ARG A 355 15.53 16.64 12.45
CA ARG A 355 15.65 15.72 11.29
C ARG A 355 16.41 16.34 10.12
N PHE A 356 16.26 17.65 9.91
CA PHE A 356 17.01 18.37 8.91
C PHE A 356 18.50 18.43 9.28
N GLU A 357 18.82 18.75 10.53
CA GLU A 357 20.21 18.72 11.04
C GLU A 357 20.86 17.34 10.86
N ALA A 358 20.15 16.26 11.20
CA ALA A 358 20.64 14.90 10.98
C ALA A 358 20.87 14.56 9.48
N MET A 359 20.17 15.24 8.57
CA MET A 359 20.30 15.04 7.12
C MET A 359 21.41 15.91 6.48
N GLN A 360 21.90 16.95 7.16
CA GLN A 360 22.90 17.87 6.60
C GLN A 360 24.16 17.15 6.12
N ASN A 361 24.61 16.11 6.85
CA ASN A 361 25.75 15.28 6.45
C ASN A 361 25.57 14.59 5.09
N ARG A 362 24.32 14.31 4.68
CA ARG A 362 24.00 13.69 3.38
C ARG A 362 23.87 14.71 2.26
N LEU A 363 23.56 15.96 2.58
CA LEU A 363 23.48 17.07 1.63
C LEU A 363 24.87 17.68 1.35
N TYR A 364 25.81 17.49 2.27
CA TYR A 364 27.18 17.96 2.12
C TYR A 364 27.94 17.19 1.04
N CYS A 365 28.29 17.88 -0.04
CA CYS A 365 29.23 17.37 -1.03
C CYS A 365 30.66 17.78 -0.64
N ALA A 366 31.52 16.79 -0.33
CA ALA A 366 32.89 17.05 0.08
C ALA A 366 33.71 17.62 -1.08
N GLN A 367 34.25 18.83 -0.89
CA GLN A 367 35.15 19.44 -1.86
C GLN A 367 36.59 19.02 -1.59
N PRO A 368 37.26 18.32 -2.52
CA PRO A 368 38.63 17.87 -2.31
C PRO A 368 39.58 19.06 -2.22
N LYS A 369 40.33 19.17 -1.12
CA LYS A 369 41.41 20.16 -0.98
C LYS A 369 42.64 19.68 -1.73
N LYS A 370 43.28 20.57 -2.50
CA LYS A 370 44.50 20.26 -3.25
C LYS A 370 45.62 19.87 -2.27
N ARG A 371 46.07 18.62 -2.33
CA ARG A 371 47.15 18.08 -1.48
C ARG A 371 48.53 18.17 -2.15
N ASP A 372 48.60 17.80 -3.42
CA ASP A 372 49.83 17.72 -4.21
C ASP A 372 49.62 18.31 -5.62
N ASN A 373 50.69 18.39 -6.41
CA ASN A 373 50.67 18.86 -7.80
C ASN A 373 50.52 17.71 -8.83
N LEU A 374 50.16 16.50 -8.38
CA LEU A 374 49.96 15.36 -9.26
C LEU A 374 48.55 15.40 -9.87
N ARG A 375 48.47 15.33 -11.21
CA ARG A 375 47.20 15.31 -11.94
C ARG A 375 46.66 13.88 -12.01
N ARG A 376 45.45 13.66 -11.47
CA ARG A 376 44.73 12.38 -11.53
C ARG A 376 43.51 12.58 -12.41
N THR A 377 43.63 12.25 -13.69
CA THR A 377 42.55 12.35 -14.67
C THR A 377 41.68 11.11 -14.64
N ALA A 378 40.40 11.23 -15.02
CA ALA A 378 39.60 10.07 -15.34
C ALA A 378 40.12 9.46 -16.65
N GLU A 379 40.37 8.16 -16.66
CA GLU A 379 40.82 7.43 -17.84
C GLU A 379 39.67 6.58 -18.36
N ILE A 380 39.11 6.99 -19.50
CA ILE A 380 38.06 6.26 -20.20
C ILE A 380 38.70 5.69 -21.46
N PRO A 381 38.68 4.36 -21.68
CA PRO A 381 39.28 3.76 -22.87
C PRO A 381 38.69 4.32 -24.16
N ALA A 382 39.53 4.51 -25.18
CA ALA A 382 39.12 5.04 -26.48
C ALA A 382 37.99 4.21 -27.11
N SER A 383 38.04 2.88 -26.97
CA SER A 383 37.01 1.96 -27.47
C SER A 383 35.61 2.22 -26.87
N VAL A 384 35.53 2.68 -25.62
CA VAL A 384 34.25 3.02 -24.97
C VAL A 384 33.72 4.36 -25.50
N LEU A 385 34.61 5.34 -25.70
CA LEU A 385 34.24 6.64 -26.24
C LEU A 385 33.77 6.53 -27.70
N GLU A 386 34.48 5.75 -28.51
CA GLU A 386 34.08 5.43 -29.89
C GLU A 386 32.70 4.77 -29.92
N TYR A 387 32.48 3.73 -29.11
CA TYR A 387 31.18 3.06 -29.04
C TYR A 387 30.04 3.98 -28.57
N GLN A 388 30.29 4.86 -27.60
CA GLN A 388 29.30 5.84 -27.14
C GLN A 388 28.98 6.90 -28.20
N SER A 389 29.93 7.22 -29.07
CA SER A 389 29.74 8.19 -30.16
C SER A 389 28.87 7.67 -31.29
N LEU A 390 28.75 6.35 -31.45
CA LEU A 390 27.88 5.74 -32.47
C LEU A 390 26.39 5.97 -32.16
N PRO A 391 25.56 6.26 -33.17
CA PRO A 391 24.09 6.24 -33.06
C PRO A 391 23.58 4.90 -32.53
N GLU A 392 22.45 4.92 -31.80
CA GLU A 392 21.91 3.72 -31.15
C GLU A 392 21.62 2.57 -32.14
N GLU A 393 21.23 2.90 -33.37
CA GLU A 393 20.95 1.95 -34.45
C GLU A 393 22.20 1.24 -34.98
N GLU A 394 23.37 1.89 -34.92
CA GLU A 394 24.66 1.36 -35.38
C GLU A 394 25.41 0.59 -34.28
N ARG A 395 24.94 0.68 -33.02
CA ARG A 395 25.54 -0.04 -31.90
C ARG A 395 25.24 -1.52 -32.03
N ILE A 396 26.26 -2.30 -32.36
CA ILE A 396 26.17 -3.76 -32.38
C ILE A 396 25.82 -4.26 -30.98
N VAL A 397 24.63 -4.85 -30.83
CA VAL A 397 24.22 -5.56 -29.62
C VAL A 397 24.97 -6.88 -29.58
N ARG A 398 25.95 -6.99 -28.67
CA ARG A 398 26.68 -8.25 -28.47
C ARG A 398 25.71 -9.29 -27.91
N LYS A 399 25.76 -10.49 -28.49
CA LYS A 399 25.01 -11.64 -27.99
C LYS A 399 25.45 -11.94 -26.56
N THR A 400 24.50 -11.90 -25.63
CA THR A 400 24.78 -12.16 -24.21
C THR A 400 24.82 -13.66 -23.95
N GLU A 401 25.47 -14.07 -22.86
CA GLU A 401 25.50 -15.50 -22.48
C GLU A 401 24.10 -16.05 -22.20
N ARG A 402 23.18 -15.18 -21.77
CA ARG A 402 21.76 -15.51 -21.63
C ARG A 402 21.15 -15.89 -22.98
N ASP A 403 21.43 -15.15 -24.05
CA ASP A 403 20.89 -15.47 -25.39
C ASP A 403 21.44 -16.81 -25.88
N VAL A 404 22.74 -17.07 -25.66
CA VAL A 404 23.38 -18.36 -25.95
C VAL A 404 22.73 -19.50 -25.14
N GLU A 405 22.45 -19.28 -23.85
CA GLU A 405 21.77 -20.25 -23.00
C GLU A 405 20.40 -20.62 -23.57
N TRP A 406 19.57 -19.64 -23.94
CA TRP A 406 18.23 -19.89 -24.47
C TRP A 406 18.23 -20.61 -25.82
N GLU A 407 19.22 -20.35 -26.68
CA GLU A 407 19.38 -21.09 -27.93
C GLU A 407 19.81 -22.54 -27.72
N ASN A 408 20.59 -22.80 -26.66
CA ASN A 408 21.16 -24.11 -26.36
C ASN A 408 20.36 -24.92 -25.32
N GLY A 409 19.03 -24.76 -25.31
CA GLY A 409 18.13 -25.57 -24.49
C GLY A 409 17.69 -24.92 -23.17
N GLY A 410 18.16 -23.70 -22.89
CA GLY A 410 17.72 -22.89 -21.76
C GLY A 410 18.33 -23.32 -20.42
N PRO A 411 17.85 -22.69 -19.33
CA PRO A 411 18.41 -22.89 -18.00
C PRO A 411 18.27 -24.34 -17.53
N GLY A 412 19.40 -24.93 -17.15
CA GLY A 412 19.49 -26.32 -16.67
C GLY A 412 19.84 -27.36 -17.74
N GLN A 413 19.86 -26.99 -19.03
CA GLN A 413 20.37 -27.83 -20.12
C GLN A 413 21.69 -27.29 -20.68
N TYR A 414 21.80 -25.97 -20.83
CA TYR A 414 23.04 -25.33 -21.22
C TYR A 414 24.08 -25.42 -20.11
N GLN A 415 25.28 -25.89 -20.45
CA GLN A 415 26.44 -25.83 -19.56
C GLN A 415 27.39 -24.75 -20.08
N PRO A 416 27.56 -23.62 -19.37
CA PRO A 416 28.45 -22.56 -19.80
C PRO A 416 29.91 -23.06 -19.77
N ASN A 417 30.66 -22.79 -20.85
CA ASN A 417 32.11 -23.01 -20.89
C ASN A 417 32.83 -21.69 -20.62
N GLU A 418 33.41 -21.54 -19.44
CA GLU A 418 34.16 -20.35 -19.02
C GLU A 418 35.47 -20.16 -19.82
N ARG A 419 36.04 -21.26 -20.36
CA ARG A 419 37.30 -21.22 -21.11
C ARG A 419 37.16 -20.54 -22.46
N ARG A 420 35.96 -20.56 -23.06
CA ARG A 420 35.66 -19.94 -24.37
C ARG A 420 36.07 -18.47 -24.46
N THR A 421 36.16 -17.76 -23.33
CA THR A 421 36.52 -16.33 -23.28
C THR A 421 37.98 -16.06 -22.92
N TRP A 422 38.81 -17.10 -22.76
CA TRP A 422 40.23 -16.93 -22.45
C TRP A 422 41.01 -16.53 -23.70
N ASP A 423 41.92 -15.58 -23.53
CA ASP A 423 42.80 -15.09 -24.59
C ASP A 423 44.21 -15.65 -24.33
N LEU A 424 44.56 -16.71 -25.06
CA LEU A 424 45.84 -17.41 -24.98
C LEU A 424 46.66 -17.15 -26.25
N GLU A 425 47.99 -17.29 -26.15
CA GLU A 425 48.89 -17.09 -27.29
C GLU A 425 48.54 -17.99 -28.48
N ASN A 426 48.13 -19.23 -28.22
CA ASN A 426 47.52 -20.11 -29.21
C ASN A 426 46.06 -20.43 -28.82
N PRO A 427 45.06 -20.04 -29.65
CA PRO A 427 43.65 -20.33 -29.40
C PRO A 427 43.31 -21.82 -29.30
N GLU A 428 44.12 -22.73 -29.86
CA GLU A 428 43.88 -24.17 -29.80
C GLU A 428 44.05 -24.73 -28.37
N TRP A 429 44.83 -24.06 -27.50
CA TRP A 429 45.10 -24.51 -26.14
C TRP A 429 43.98 -24.21 -25.13
N VAL A 430 42.92 -23.51 -25.55
CA VAL A 430 41.85 -23.04 -24.66
C VAL A 430 41.13 -24.21 -23.97
N ASP A 431 40.96 -25.33 -24.68
CA ASP A 431 40.29 -26.53 -24.14
C ASP A 431 41.26 -27.54 -23.51
N ASP A 432 42.57 -27.26 -23.49
CA ASP A 432 43.57 -28.16 -22.90
C ASP A 432 43.39 -28.30 -21.38
N ILE A 433 43.69 -29.49 -20.88
CA ILE A 433 43.59 -29.81 -19.46
C ILE A 433 45.00 -29.80 -18.88
N MET A 434 45.28 -28.81 -18.03
CA MET A 434 46.54 -28.79 -17.29
C MET A 434 46.53 -29.85 -16.19
N PRO A 435 47.54 -30.75 -16.12
CA PRO A 435 47.63 -31.71 -15.03
C PRO A 435 47.81 -30.98 -13.69
N GLU A 436 46.96 -31.29 -12.71
CA GLU A 436 47.05 -30.66 -11.38
C GLU A 436 48.04 -31.39 -10.46
N PHE A 437 48.14 -32.71 -10.59
CA PHE A 437 48.94 -33.57 -9.71
C PHE A 437 49.83 -34.51 -10.52
N MET A 438 51.07 -34.69 -10.04
CA MET A 438 52.02 -35.67 -10.56
C MET A 438 52.82 -36.26 -9.39
N ASP A 439 52.80 -37.58 -9.25
CA ASP A 439 53.57 -38.34 -8.24
C ASP A 439 53.46 -37.81 -6.79
N GLY A 440 52.24 -37.40 -6.39
CA GLY A 440 51.96 -36.90 -5.03
C GLY A 440 52.38 -35.45 -4.79
N LYS A 441 52.76 -34.71 -5.84
CA LYS A 441 53.06 -33.27 -5.81
C LYS A 441 52.10 -32.50 -6.71
N ASN A 442 51.88 -31.21 -6.42
CA ASN A 442 51.09 -30.35 -7.30
C ASN A 442 51.97 -29.83 -8.43
N VAL A 443 51.49 -29.83 -9.65
CA VAL A 443 52.24 -29.33 -10.82
C VAL A 443 52.43 -27.81 -10.74
N TYR A 444 51.42 -27.09 -10.23
CA TYR A 444 51.47 -25.63 -10.04
C TYR A 444 52.65 -25.15 -9.17
N ASP A 445 53.11 -25.97 -8.22
CA ASP A 445 54.24 -25.63 -7.35
C ASP A 445 55.57 -25.57 -8.12
N PHE A 446 55.60 -26.12 -9.33
CA PHE A 446 56.77 -26.20 -10.20
C PHE A 446 56.62 -25.37 -11.48
N ILE A 447 55.54 -24.61 -11.67
CA ILE A 447 55.40 -23.73 -12.86
C ILE A 447 56.30 -22.51 -12.67
N ASP A 448 57.37 -22.44 -13.45
CA ASP A 448 58.32 -21.32 -13.49
C ASP A 448 58.74 -21.10 -14.96
N PRO A 449 58.74 -19.84 -15.48
CA PRO A 449 59.16 -19.56 -16.85
C PRO A 449 60.57 -20.07 -17.17
N ASP A 450 61.46 -20.13 -16.18
CA ASP A 450 62.88 -20.46 -16.37
C ASP A 450 63.24 -21.85 -15.79
N ILE A 451 62.25 -22.76 -15.67
CA ILE A 451 62.44 -24.06 -14.99
C ILE A 451 63.54 -24.93 -15.61
N ALA A 452 63.70 -24.88 -16.93
CA ALA A 452 64.69 -25.68 -17.65
C ALA A 452 66.13 -25.26 -17.29
N GLU A 453 66.39 -23.95 -17.18
CA GLU A 453 67.70 -23.43 -16.78
C GLU A 453 68.04 -23.83 -15.34
N ARG A 454 67.06 -23.73 -14.43
CA ARG A 454 67.25 -24.18 -13.04
C ARG A 454 67.48 -25.69 -12.91
N LEU A 455 66.93 -26.48 -13.83
CA LEU A 455 67.18 -27.92 -13.87
C LEU A 455 68.61 -28.21 -14.33
N GLU A 456 69.11 -27.50 -15.35
CA GLU A 456 70.50 -27.63 -15.80
C GLU A 456 71.51 -27.28 -14.71
N GLU A 457 71.26 -26.24 -13.90
CA GLU A 457 72.08 -25.91 -12.73
C GLU A 457 72.07 -26.98 -11.63
N LEU A 458 70.95 -27.69 -11.47
CA LEU A 458 70.81 -28.78 -10.49
C LEU A 458 71.52 -30.06 -10.96
N GLU A 459 71.59 -30.27 -12.28
CA GLU A 459 72.22 -31.45 -12.90
C GLU A 459 73.76 -31.32 -13.02
N GLN A 460 74.28 -30.09 -13.03
CA GLN A 460 75.72 -29.77 -12.93
C GLN A 460 76.24 -29.94 -11.49
#